data_AF-A0A960XS39-F1
#
_entry.id   AF-A0A960XS39-F1
#
_cell.length_a   1.000
_cell.length_b   1.000
_cell.length_c   1.000
_cell.angle_alpha   90.00
_cell.angle_beta   90.00
_cell.angle_gamma   90.00
#
_symmetry.space_group_name_H-M   'P 1'
#
loop_
_entity.id
_entity.type
_entity.pdbx_description
1 polymer ?
#
loop_
_entity_poly.entity_id
_entity_poly.type
_entity_poly.pdbx_seq_one_letter_code
_entity_poly.pdbx_strand_id
1 'polypeptide(L)'
;MTPPVRLTQFSSGAGCGCKISPQVLDRILSAAGAGAPDDRLLVGNDHRDDAAAYALDDGGTALLATTDFFMPIVDNPFHFGAIAATNALSDVYAMGGKPLFALALVAMPIDKLAPEVIREILAGGESVCRAAGIPIAGGHSIDSVEPIYGLVAIGS
;
A
#
# COMPACT_ATOMS: atom_id res chain seq x y z
N MET A 1 -33.58 8.61 -1.58
CA MET A 1 -32.29 8.18 -2.16
C MET A 1 -31.20 8.95 -1.46
N THR A 2 -30.29 8.26 -0.77
CA THR A 2 -29.11 8.90 -0.16
C THR A 2 -28.22 9.41 -1.29
N PRO A 3 -27.72 10.66 -1.25
CA PRO A 3 -26.82 11.17 -2.28
C PRO A 3 -25.54 10.30 -2.35
N PRO A 4 -24.95 10.12 -3.55
CA PRO A 4 -23.75 9.33 -3.72
C PRO A 4 -22.60 9.90 -2.88
N VAL A 5 -21.90 9.01 -2.17
CA VAL A 5 -20.74 9.37 -1.34
C VAL A 5 -19.59 9.79 -2.24
N ARG A 6 -18.96 10.93 -1.95
CA ARG A 6 -17.75 11.41 -2.63
C ARG A 6 -16.55 11.19 -1.73
N LEU A 7 -15.73 10.17 -2.03
CA LEU A 7 -14.64 9.81 -1.12
C LEU A 7 -13.60 10.92 -0.94
N THR A 8 -13.36 11.76 -1.95
CA THR A 8 -12.35 12.83 -1.86
C THR A 8 -12.71 13.90 -0.82
N GLN A 9 -13.99 14.02 -0.42
CA GLN A 9 -14.40 14.96 0.63
C GLN A 9 -13.85 14.59 2.02
N PHE A 10 -13.35 13.37 2.20
CA PHE A 10 -12.77 12.88 3.44
C PHE A 10 -11.24 12.89 3.44
N SER A 11 -10.60 13.45 2.40
CA SER A 11 -9.15 13.50 2.28
C SER A 11 -8.64 14.93 2.50
N SER A 12 -7.75 15.12 3.48
CA SER A 12 -7.01 16.37 3.67
C SER A 12 -5.91 16.63 2.62
N GLY A 13 -5.56 15.61 1.83
CA GLY A 13 -4.60 15.70 0.72
C GLY A 13 -4.72 14.51 -0.24
N ALA A 14 -5.01 14.76 -1.52
CA ALA A 14 -5.26 13.69 -2.48
C ALA A 14 -3.97 12.94 -2.89
N GLY A 15 -3.94 11.61 -2.71
CA GLY A 15 -2.96 10.72 -3.35
C GLY A 15 -1.54 10.89 -2.86
N CYS A 16 -0.55 10.94 -3.76
CA CYS A 16 0.84 11.24 -3.40
C CYS A 16 1.01 12.58 -2.65
N GLY A 17 0.02 13.48 -2.71
CA GLY A 17 -0.01 14.70 -1.90
C GLY A 17 -0.14 14.45 -0.39
N CYS A 18 -0.47 13.23 0.05
CA CYS A 18 -0.45 12.83 1.45
C CYS A 18 0.91 12.31 1.93
N LYS A 19 1.89 12.12 1.03
CA LYS A 19 3.23 11.65 1.41
C LYS A 19 3.95 12.76 2.19
N ILE A 20 4.63 12.37 3.27
CA ILE A 20 5.56 13.26 3.97
C ILE A 20 6.64 13.67 2.96
N SER A 21 6.95 14.96 2.88
CA SER A 21 7.95 15.44 1.90
C SER A 21 9.31 14.77 2.17
N PRO A 22 10.11 14.48 1.12
CA PRO A 22 11.38 13.78 1.28
C PRO A 22 12.31 14.44 2.31
N GLN A 23 12.35 15.77 2.34
CA GLN A 23 13.16 16.53 3.29
C GLN A 23 12.69 16.37 4.74
N VAL A 24 11.38 16.27 4.98
CA VAL A 24 10.84 16.04 6.33
C VAL A 24 11.06 14.59 6.74
N LEU A 25 10.84 13.64 5.82
CA LEU A 25 11.08 12.22 6.06
C LEU A 25 12.56 11.94 6.38
N ASP A 26 13.49 12.51 5.62
CA ASP A 26 14.93 12.39 5.88
C ASP A 26 15.29 12.88 7.30
N ARG A 27 14.69 13.99 7.75
CA ARG A 27 14.88 14.48 9.12
C ARG A 27 14.33 13.51 10.17
N ILE A 28 13.12 12.97 9.96
CA ILE A 28 12.51 12.00 10.87
C ILE A 28 13.37 10.73 10.98
N LEU A 29 13.81 10.18 9.85
CA LEU A 29 14.59 8.94 9.80
C LEU A 29 16.02 9.12 10.30
N SER A 30 16.64 10.28 10.09
CA SER A 30 18.01 10.55 10.58
C SER A 30 18.15 10.43 12.11
N ALA A 31 17.05 10.59 12.84
CA ALA A 31 17.01 10.45 14.30
C ALA A 31 16.77 9.01 14.78
N ALA A 32 16.30 8.10 13.92
CA ALA A 32 15.94 6.73 14.28
C ALA A 32 17.13 5.76 14.36
N GLY A 33 18.31 6.18 13.87
CA GLY A 33 19.51 5.33 13.76
C GLY A 33 19.45 4.39 12.56
N ALA A 34 20.62 3.95 12.07
CA ALA A 34 20.68 2.93 11.03
C ALA A 34 20.26 1.56 11.61
N GLY A 35 19.54 0.77 10.81
CA GLY A 35 19.23 -0.61 11.16
C GLY A 35 20.49 -1.46 11.35
N ALA A 36 20.35 -2.63 11.97
CA ALA A 36 21.45 -3.57 12.02
C ALA A 36 21.82 -4.02 10.60
N PRO A 37 23.12 -4.07 10.24
CA PRO A 37 23.53 -4.57 8.94
C PRO A 37 23.12 -6.04 8.79
N ASP A 38 22.57 -6.39 7.63
CA ASP A 38 22.21 -7.76 7.26
C ASP A 38 22.62 -7.98 5.80
N ASP A 39 23.59 -8.86 5.57
CA ASP A 39 24.13 -9.18 4.25
C ASP A 39 23.07 -9.80 3.31
N ARG A 40 21.95 -10.29 3.86
CA ARG A 40 20.82 -10.80 3.06
C ARG A 40 19.90 -9.69 2.56
N LEU A 41 19.95 -8.49 3.13
CA LEU A 41 19.19 -7.35 2.64
C LEU A 41 19.92 -6.72 1.45
N LEU A 42 19.61 -7.20 0.25
CA LEU A 42 20.24 -6.78 -1.00
C LEU A 42 19.88 -5.35 -1.39
N VAL A 43 18.62 -4.97 -1.16
CA VAL A 43 18.08 -3.63 -1.39
C VAL A 43 17.24 -3.27 -0.17
N GLY A 44 17.56 -2.13 0.46
CA GLY A 44 16.89 -1.63 1.66
C GLY A 44 16.75 -0.10 1.64
N ASN A 45 16.45 0.49 2.79
CA ASN A 45 16.20 1.93 2.92
C ASN A 45 17.34 2.81 2.40
N ASP A 46 18.57 2.31 2.42
CA ASP A 46 19.77 3.04 2.02
C ASP A 46 19.85 3.24 0.49
N HIS A 47 19.12 2.42 -0.28
CA HIS A 47 19.17 2.39 -1.74
C HIS A 47 18.06 3.22 -2.39
N ARG A 48 17.07 3.70 -1.62
CA ARG A 48 15.90 4.48 -2.11
C ARG A 48 15.22 3.86 -3.35
N ASP A 49 15.19 2.53 -3.40
CA ASP A 49 14.57 1.77 -4.48
C ASP A 49 13.08 1.53 -4.21
N ASP A 50 12.36 1.00 -5.19
CA ASP A 50 10.89 0.88 -5.13
C ASP A 50 10.41 -0.24 -4.18
N ALA A 51 11.24 -1.26 -3.91
CA ALA A 51 10.94 -2.32 -2.94
C ALA A 51 12.19 -2.81 -2.20
N ALA A 52 12.00 -3.35 -0.99
CA ALA A 52 13.07 -4.09 -0.32
C ALA A 52 13.27 -5.45 -0.99
N ALA A 53 14.53 -5.84 -1.21
CA ALA A 53 14.91 -7.15 -1.74
C ALA A 53 15.73 -7.91 -0.70
N TYR A 54 15.24 -9.08 -0.29
CA TYR A 54 15.86 -9.91 0.75
C TYR A 54 16.20 -11.30 0.23
N ALA A 55 17.48 -11.68 0.24
CA ALA A 55 17.95 -12.99 -0.20
C ALA A 55 17.38 -14.11 0.70
N LEU A 56 16.68 -15.06 0.08
CA LEU A 56 16.16 -16.24 0.76
C LEU A 56 17.22 -17.37 0.80
N ASP A 57 18.05 -17.44 -0.22
CA ASP A 57 19.10 -18.43 -0.40
C ASP A 57 20.32 -17.84 -1.13
N ASP A 58 21.40 -18.63 -1.19
CA ASP A 58 22.63 -18.29 -1.92
C ASP A 58 22.48 -18.54 -3.44
N GLY A 59 21.34 -19.10 -3.87
CA GLY A 59 21.05 -19.47 -5.26
C GLY A 59 20.50 -18.33 -6.11
N GLY A 60 20.36 -17.13 -5.53
CA GLY A 60 19.87 -15.93 -6.21
C GLY A 60 18.37 -15.70 -6.07
N THR A 61 17.66 -16.45 -5.23
CA THR A 61 16.25 -16.18 -4.93
C THR A 61 16.13 -15.04 -3.92
N ALA A 62 15.39 -14.00 -4.26
CA ALA A 62 15.08 -12.90 -3.34
C ALA A 62 13.57 -12.75 -3.14
N LEU A 63 13.18 -12.36 -1.93
CA LEU A 63 11.85 -11.88 -1.61
C LEU A 63 11.82 -10.38 -1.88
N LEU A 64 10.82 -9.93 -2.63
CA LEU A 64 10.50 -8.52 -2.77
C LEU A 64 9.37 -8.14 -1.82
N ALA A 65 9.54 -7.06 -1.08
CA ALA A 65 8.52 -6.53 -0.20
C ALA A 65 8.42 -5.01 -0.31
N THR A 66 7.23 -4.52 -0.61
CA THR A 66 6.90 -3.10 -0.62
C THR A 66 5.55 -2.88 0.05
N THR A 67 5.31 -1.65 0.49
CA THR A 67 4.04 -1.23 1.09
C THR A 67 3.72 0.16 0.60
N ASP A 68 2.49 0.35 0.13
CA ASP A 68 2.03 1.67 -0.27
C ASP A 68 0.52 1.80 0.01
N PHE A 69 0.15 2.94 0.62
CA PHE A 69 -1.22 3.25 1.00
C PHE A 69 -1.42 4.76 1.01
N PHE A 70 -2.64 5.21 0.72
CA PHE A 70 -2.95 6.63 0.62
C PHE A 70 -4.44 6.89 0.83
N MET A 71 -4.78 8.18 0.94
CA MET A 71 -6.15 8.66 1.02
C MET A 71 -6.82 8.72 -0.38
N PRO A 72 -8.16 8.67 -0.47
CA PRO A 72 -8.87 8.69 -1.74
C PRO A 72 -8.46 9.81 -2.70
N ILE A 73 -8.15 9.43 -3.94
CA ILE A 73 -7.86 10.34 -5.07
C ILE A 73 -9.01 10.48 -6.05
N VAL A 74 -10.01 9.62 -5.91
CA VAL A 74 -11.21 9.57 -6.76
C VAL A 74 -12.42 9.34 -5.88
N ASP A 75 -13.58 9.81 -6.34
CA ASP A 75 -14.81 9.72 -5.55
C ASP A 75 -15.41 8.31 -5.54
N ASN A 76 -15.20 7.54 -6.60
CA ASN A 76 -15.77 6.20 -6.71
C ASN A 76 -14.99 5.21 -5.82
N PRO A 77 -15.65 4.52 -4.87
CA PRO A 77 -14.98 3.65 -3.91
C PRO A 77 -14.26 2.47 -4.55
N PHE A 78 -14.90 1.79 -5.50
CA PHE A 78 -14.29 0.68 -6.22
C PHE A 78 -13.05 1.12 -6.99
N HIS A 79 -13.11 2.25 -7.71
CA HIS A 79 -11.94 2.78 -8.42
C HIS A 79 -10.81 3.17 -7.46
N PHE A 80 -11.11 3.78 -6.32
CA PHE A 80 -10.09 4.09 -5.32
C PHE A 80 -9.37 2.81 -4.86
N GLY A 81 -10.12 1.79 -4.49
CA GLY A 81 -9.56 0.49 -4.09
C GLY A 81 -8.68 -0.13 -5.17
N ALA A 82 -9.15 -0.14 -6.42
CA ALA A 82 -8.40 -0.67 -7.56
C ALA A 82 -7.11 0.13 -7.81
N ILE A 83 -7.15 1.45 -7.73
CA ILE A 83 -5.96 2.29 -7.93
C ILE A 83 -4.94 2.06 -6.82
N ALA A 84 -5.38 2.02 -5.55
CA ALA A 84 -4.51 1.76 -4.41
C ALA A 84 -3.80 0.40 -4.50
N ALA A 85 -4.54 -0.66 -4.85
CA ALA A 85 -3.95 -1.98 -5.05
C ALA A 85 -2.99 -2.00 -6.25
N THR A 86 -3.34 -1.36 -7.36
CA THR A 86 -2.47 -1.28 -8.55
C THR A 86 -1.16 -0.58 -8.22
N ASN A 87 -1.22 0.53 -7.50
CA ASN A 87 -0.04 1.27 -7.06
C ASN A 87 0.86 0.41 -6.16
N ALA A 88 0.29 -0.23 -5.13
CA ALA A 88 1.07 -1.05 -4.21
C ALA A 88 1.73 -2.26 -4.88
N LEU A 89 1.12 -2.84 -5.92
CA LEU A 89 1.75 -3.92 -6.70
C LEU A 89 2.82 -3.42 -7.68
N SER A 90 2.80 -2.13 -8.05
CA SER A 90 3.64 -1.61 -9.13
C SER A 90 5.13 -1.70 -8.84
N ASP A 91 5.53 -1.50 -7.59
CA ASP A 91 6.93 -1.56 -7.16
C ASP A 91 7.53 -2.97 -7.31
N VAL A 92 6.74 -4.02 -7.06
CA VAL A 92 7.19 -5.40 -7.30
C VAL A 92 7.48 -5.63 -8.78
N TYR A 93 6.62 -5.11 -9.66
CA TYR A 93 6.85 -5.19 -11.10
C TYR A 93 8.00 -4.31 -11.58
N ALA A 94 8.20 -3.13 -10.97
CA ALA A 94 9.31 -2.22 -11.28
C ALA A 94 10.67 -2.86 -11.00
N MET A 95 10.75 -3.65 -9.92
CA MET A 95 11.92 -4.47 -9.58
C MET A 95 12.07 -5.74 -10.45
N GLY A 96 11.20 -5.93 -11.45
CA GLY A 96 11.22 -7.09 -12.35
C GLY A 96 10.68 -8.38 -11.73
N GLY A 97 10.11 -8.33 -10.53
CA GLY A 97 9.58 -9.48 -9.84
C GLY A 97 8.14 -9.81 -10.20
N LYS A 98 7.68 -10.94 -9.68
CA LYS A 98 6.30 -11.39 -9.80
C LYS A 98 5.62 -11.36 -8.42
N PRO A 99 4.48 -10.67 -8.25
CA PRO A 99 3.72 -10.75 -7.02
C PRO A 99 3.30 -12.18 -6.68
N LEU A 100 3.34 -12.51 -5.39
CA LEU A 100 2.97 -13.81 -4.83
C LEU A 100 1.66 -13.71 -4.04
N PHE A 101 1.56 -12.71 -3.15
CA PHE A 101 0.37 -12.39 -2.36
C PHE A 101 0.45 -10.95 -1.82
N ALA A 102 -0.64 -10.45 -1.26
CA ALA A 102 -0.69 -9.15 -0.62
C ALA A 102 -1.34 -9.21 0.77
N LEU A 103 -1.09 -8.19 1.60
CA LEU A 103 -1.81 -7.95 2.85
C LEU A 103 -2.51 -6.59 2.78
N ALA A 104 -3.78 -6.52 3.17
CA ALA A 104 -4.53 -5.27 3.15
C ALA A 104 -4.21 -4.38 4.35
N LEU A 105 -4.00 -3.09 4.08
CA LEU A 105 -3.92 -2.04 5.08
C LEU A 105 -5.19 -1.18 4.97
N VAL A 106 -6.00 -1.17 6.04
CA VAL A 106 -7.32 -0.53 6.03
C VAL A 106 -7.45 0.40 7.24
N ALA A 107 -7.67 1.68 7.00
CA ALA A 107 -8.07 2.61 8.05
C ALA A 107 -9.31 3.36 7.56
N MET A 108 -10.43 3.27 8.28
CA MET A 108 -11.71 3.83 7.79
C MET A 108 -12.46 4.53 8.93
N PRO A 109 -13.10 5.69 8.70
CA PRO A 109 -14.00 6.31 9.67
C PRO A 109 -15.33 5.58 9.69
N ILE A 110 -15.46 4.57 10.57
CA ILE A 110 -16.63 3.68 10.59
C ILE A 110 -17.92 4.41 11.04
N ASP A 111 -17.79 5.58 11.65
CA ASP A 111 -18.88 6.48 12.01
C ASP A 111 -19.37 7.35 10.85
N LYS A 112 -18.54 7.57 9.82
CA LYS A 112 -18.83 8.44 8.66
C LYS A 112 -19.04 7.68 7.36
N LEU A 113 -18.42 6.51 7.20
CA LEU A 113 -18.55 5.66 6.01
C LEU A 113 -19.35 4.41 6.33
N ALA A 114 -20.42 4.22 5.55
CA ALA A 114 -21.23 3.01 5.64
C ALA A 114 -20.38 1.76 5.29
N PRO A 115 -20.59 0.62 5.95
CA PRO A 115 -19.87 -0.63 5.66
C PRO A 115 -19.94 -1.07 4.20
N GLU A 116 -20.99 -0.71 3.48
CA GLU A 116 -21.17 -1.00 2.05
C GLU A 116 -20.15 -0.24 1.20
N VAL A 117 -19.86 1.02 1.53
CA VAL A 117 -18.85 1.83 0.84
C VAL A 117 -17.46 1.26 1.07
N ILE A 118 -17.15 0.87 2.32
CA ILE A 118 -15.88 0.23 2.66
C ILE A 118 -15.72 -1.09 1.88
N ARG A 119 -16.80 -1.89 1.78
CA ARG A 119 -16.81 -3.12 0.98
C ARG A 119 -16.52 -2.87 -0.50
N GLU A 120 -17.04 -1.78 -1.08
CA GLU A 120 -16.72 -1.42 -2.48
C GLU A 120 -15.24 -1.08 -2.67
N ILE A 121 -14.62 -0.37 -1.72
CA ILE A 121 -13.16 -0.11 -1.75
C ILE A 121 -12.38 -1.42 -1.75
N LEU A 122 -12.70 -2.31 -0.80
CA LEU A 122 -12.02 -3.61 -0.70
C LEU A 122 -12.23 -4.47 -1.95
N ALA A 123 -13.43 -4.45 -2.53
CA ALA A 123 -13.73 -5.15 -3.78
C ALA A 123 -12.94 -4.61 -4.97
N GLY A 124 -12.69 -3.30 -5.00
CA GLY A 124 -11.78 -2.67 -5.96
C GLY A 124 -10.37 -3.24 -5.88
N GLY A 125 -9.79 -3.28 -4.68
CA GLY A 125 -8.45 -3.83 -4.47
C GLY A 125 -8.35 -5.32 -4.78
N GLU A 126 -9.32 -6.11 -4.31
CA GLU A 126 -9.43 -7.55 -4.59
C GLU A 126 -9.51 -7.83 -6.10
N SER A 127 -10.21 -6.97 -6.86
CA SER A 127 -10.33 -7.13 -8.32
C SER A 127 -8.98 -7.07 -9.03
N VAL A 128 -8.06 -6.22 -8.55
CA VAL A 128 -6.71 -6.05 -9.09
C VAL A 128 -5.82 -7.22 -8.70
N CYS A 129 -5.83 -7.62 -7.42
CA CYS A 129 -5.09 -8.80 -6.97
C CYS A 129 -5.52 -10.07 -7.73
N ARG A 130 -6.83 -10.24 -7.94
CA ARG A 130 -7.38 -11.33 -8.76
C ARG A 130 -6.91 -11.26 -10.21
N ALA A 131 -6.86 -10.08 -10.81
CA ALA A 131 -6.33 -9.90 -12.17
C ALA A 131 -4.82 -10.20 -12.26
N ALA A 132 -4.06 -9.91 -11.20
CA ALA A 132 -2.65 -10.27 -11.06
C ALA A 132 -2.42 -11.76 -10.71
N GLY A 133 -3.49 -12.51 -10.42
CA GLY A 133 -3.43 -13.94 -10.07
C GLY A 133 -2.92 -14.20 -8.65
N ILE A 134 -3.04 -13.25 -7.74
CA ILE A 134 -2.58 -13.37 -6.34
C ILE A 134 -3.73 -13.20 -5.34
N PRO A 135 -3.65 -13.80 -4.15
CA PRO A 135 -4.60 -13.55 -3.08
C PRO A 135 -4.22 -12.32 -2.24
N ILE A 136 -5.23 -11.65 -1.69
CA ILE A 136 -5.05 -10.87 -0.45
C ILE A 136 -5.13 -11.85 0.72
N ALA A 137 -3.98 -12.16 1.34
CA ALA A 137 -3.81 -13.25 2.30
C ALA A 137 -4.05 -12.86 3.77
N GLY A 138 -4.56 -11.65 4.02
CA GLY A 138 -4.79 -11.11 5.35
C GLY A 138 -4.66 -9.60 5.35
N GLY A 139 -4.42 -9.02 6.52
CA GLY A 139 -4.27 -7.58 6.66
C GLY A 139 -4.51 -7.09 8.07
N HIS A 140 -4.58 -5.78 8.21
CA HIS A 140 -4.97 -5.11 9.44
C HIS A 140 -5.94 -3.97 9.15
N SER A 141 -6.92 -3.81 10.03
CA SER A 141 -7.96 -2.79 9.92
C SER A 141 -8.10 -2.00 11.22
N ILE A 142 -8.15 -0.67 11.14
CA ILE A 142 -8.38 0.22 12.28
C ILE A 142 -9.49 1.23 11.97
N ASP A 143 -10.11 1.74 13.03
CA ASP A 143 -10.91 2.97 12.94
C ASP A 143 -9.99 4.19 12.81
N SER A 144 -10.39 5.17 12.00
CA SER A 144 -9.56 6.34 11.63
C SER A 144 -10.42 7.55 11.34
N VAL A 145 -9.85 8.75 11.40
CA VAL A 145 -10.56 9.98 11.03
C VAL A 145 -10.76 10.10 9.51
N GLU A 146 -9.82 9.58 8.74
CA GLU A 146 -9.78 9.64 7.28
C GLU A 146 -9.69 8.22 6.67
N PRO A 147 -10.32 7.99 5.50
CA PRO A 147 -10.18 6.72 4.78
C PRO A 147 -8.77 6.59 4.21
N ILE A 148 -8.14 5.45 4.48
CA ILE A 148 -6.82 5.07 4.00
C ILE A 148 -6.91 3.61 3.56
N TYR A 149 -6.43 3.33 2.35
CA TYR A 149 -6.35 1.98 1.82
C TYR A 149 -5.07 1.80 1.03
N GLY A 150 -4.55 0.59 1.08
CA GLY A 150 -3.37 0.15 0.33
C GLY A 150 -3.01 -1.28 0.67
N LEU A 151 -1.89 -1.73 0.14
CA LEU A 151 -1.42 -3.10 0.33
C LEU A 151 0.05 -3.12 0.74
N VAL A 152 0.40 -4.14 1.50
CA VAL A 152 1.76 -4.71 1.46
C VAL A 152 1.77 -5.70 0.30
N ALA A 153 2.67 -5.53 -0.65
CA ALA A 153 2.85 -6.42 -1.78
C ALA A 153 4.11 -7.26 -1.59
N ILE A 154 3.97 -8.57 -1.69
CA ILE A 154 5.06 -9.53 -1.55
C ILE A 154 5.25 -10.25 -2.88
N GLY A 155 6.49 -10.29 -3.36
CA GLY A 155 6.88 -10.89 -4.63
C GLY A 155 8.22 -11.62 -4.55
N SER A 156 8.69 -12.10 -5.69
CA SER A 156 10.02 -12.68 -5.91
C SER A 156 10.49 -12.47 -7.34
#